data_AF-A0A6G4R4Q3-F1
#
_entry.id   AF-A0A6G4R4Q3-F1
#
_cell.length_a   1.000
_cell.length_b   1.000
_cell.length_c   1.000
_cell.angle_alpha   90.00
_cell.angle_beta   90.00
_cell.angle_gamma   90.00
#
_symmetry.space_group_name_H-M   'P 1'
#
loop_
_entity.id
_entity.type
_entity.pdbx_description
1 polymer ?
#
loop_
_entity_poly.entity_id
_entity_poly.type
_entity_poly.pdbx_seq_one_letter_code
_entity_poly.pdbx_strand_id
1 'polypeptide(L)'
;MPVTALTNAAVMTPAGVVDGQALLIDGATIVGLVDRARIPAGAVVEDLVGGLLVPGFIDTQVNGGGGVLFNDAPTVETIAAIGAAHRPFGTTGFLPTLISDDLDVVDAAMRA
;
A
#
# COMPACT_ATOMS: atom_id res chain seq x y z
N MET A 1 10.16 -18.39 2.38
CA MET A 1 11.14 -17.37 1.94
C MET A 1 11.85 -16.87 3.19
N PRO A 2 13.08 -16.32 3.12
CA PRO A 2 13.67 -15.69 4.29
C PRO A 2 12.83 -14.48 4.71
N VAL A 3 12.82 -14.17 6.01
CA VAL A 3 12.22 -12.94 6.55
C VAL A 3 12.95 -11.73 5.99
N THR A 4 12.22 -10.69 5.61
CA THR A 4 12.78 -9.37 5.25
C THR A 4 12.76 -8.48 6.49
N ALA A 5 13.86 -7.77 6.73
CA ALA A 5 13.98 -6.78 7.80
C ALA A 5 14.19 -5.39 7.19
N LEU A 6 13.19 -4.51 7.31
CA LEU A 6 13.31 -3.10 6.94
C LEU A 6 13.96 -2.34 8.09
N THR A 7 15.02 -1.59 7.82
CA THR A 7 15.86 -0.94 8.83
C THR A 7 16.11 0.53 8.49
N ASN A 8 16.62 1.28 9.47
CA ASN A 8 17.05 2.67 9.29
C ASN A 8 15.92 3.62 8.85
N ALA A 9 14.71 3.40 9.35
CA ALA A 9 13.61 4.36 9.25
C ALA A 9 12.93 4.47 10.62
N ALA A 10 12.39 5.65 10.92
CA ALA A 10 11.46 5.80 12.02
C ALA A 10 10.14 5.10 11.63
N VAL A 11 9.60 4.23 12.48
CA VAL A 11 8.40 3.44 12.17
C VAL A 11 7.19 4.04 12.89
N MET A 12 6.14 4.37 12.13
CA MET A 12 4.86 4.79 12.69
C MET A 12 4.08 3.58 13.21
N THR A 13 3.72 3.60 14.48
CA THR A 13 2.85 2.61 15.13
C THR A 13 1.60 3.28 15.71
N PRO A 14 0.56 2.52 16.11
CA PRO A 14 -0.58 3.09 16.82
C PRO A 14 -0.22 3.80 18.13
N ALA A 15 0.90 3.44 18.77
CA ALA A 15 1.38 4.05 20.00
C ALA A 15 2.29 5.28 19.76
N GLY A 16 2.56 5.62 18.51
CA GLY A 16 3.47 6.69 18.11
C GLY A 16 4.64 6.20 17.25
N VAL A 17 5.55 7.12 16.97
CA VAL A 17 6.74 6.85 16.14
C VAL A 17 7.85 6.25 17.00
N VAL A 18 8.41 5.13 16.55
CA VAL A 18 9.57 4.47 17.18
C VAL A 18 10.79 4.55 16.26
N ASP A 19 11.97 4.76 16.85
CA ASP A 19 13.25 4.81 16.14
C ASP A 19 14.17 3.68 16.62
N GLY A 20 15.16 3.31 15.82
CA GLY A 20 16.16 2.28 16.14
C GLY A 20 15.66 0.83 16.04
N GLN A 21 14.41 0.61 15.62
CA GLN A 21 13.82 -0.71 15.42
C GLN A 21 13.81 -1.13 13.94
N ALA A 22 13.79 -2.44 13.72
CA ALA A 22 13.61 -3.07 12.42
C ALA A 22 12.21 -3.68 12.30
N LEU A 23 11.52 -3.44 11.19
CA LEU A 23 10.25 -4.08 10.85
C LEU A 23 10.52 -5.40 10.15
N LEU A 24 10.00 -6.50 10.69
CA LEU A 24 10.13 -7.84 10.12
C LEU A 24 8.90 -8.19 9.29
N ILE A 25 9.12 -8.70 8.08
CA ILE A 25 8.09 -9.15 7.15
C ILE A 25 8.37 -10.61 6.76
N ASP A 26 7.39 -11.49 6.92
CA ASP A 26 7.40 -12.85 6.40
C ASP A 26 6.30 -12.99 5.33
N GLY A 27 6.72 -13.08 4.06
CA GLY A 27 5.80 -13.09 2.93
C GLY A 27 4.94 -11.82 2.88
N ALA A 28 3.64 -11.96 3.14
CA ALA A 28 2.66 -10.86 3.13
C ALA A 28 2.32 -10.33 4.54
N THR A 29 3.00 -10.81 5.58
CA THR A 29 2.66 -10.52 6.98
C THR A 29 3.79 -9.79 7.67
N ILE A 30 3.45 -8.71 8.38
CA ILE A 30 4.36 -8.07 9.35
C ILE A 30 4.41 -8.97 10.59
N VAL A 31 5.59 -9.49 10.92
CA VAL A 31 5.77 -10.45 12.03
C VAL A 31 6.37 -9.84 13.30
N GLY A 32 6.81 -8.57 13.23
CA GLY A 32 7.16 -7.83 14.44
C GLY A 32 8.05 -6.62 14.23
N LEU A 33 8.26 -5.90 15.33
CA LEU A 33 9.28 -4.88 15.47
C LEU A 33 10.32 -5.37 16.47
N VAL A 34 11.59 -5.33 16.06
CA VAL A 34 12.70 -5.83 16.88
C VAL A 34 13.84 -4.83 16.91
N ASP A 35 14.64 -4.84 17.97
CA ASP A 35 15.90 -4.11 17.96
C ASP A 35 16.83 -4.70 16.89
N ARG A 36 17.72 -3.89 16.31
CA ARG A 36 18.64 -4.34 15.24
C ARG A 36 19.45 -5.58 15.61
N ALA A 37 19.83 -5.73 16.88
CA ALA A 37 20.56 -6.90 17.39
C ALA A 37 19.73 -8.20 17.42
N ARG A 38 18.40 -8.10 17.29
CA ARG A 38 17.43 -9.21 17.32
C ARG A 38 16.89 -9.57 15.93
N ILE A 39 17.44 -8.99 14.86
CA ILE A 39 17.11 -9.40 13.48
C ILE A 39 17.53 -10.87 13.31
N PRO A 40 16.63 -11.75 12.80
CA PRO A 40 16.95 -13.16 12.61
C PRO A 40 18.18 -13.38 11.72
N ALA A 41 19.02 -14.34 12.10
CA ALA A 41 20.13 -14.77 11.24
C ALA A 41 19.59 -15.29 9.91
N GLY A 42 20.12 -14.77 8.79
CA GLY A 42 19.66 -15.12 7.45
C GLY A 42 18.46 -14.30 6.93
N ALA A 43 17.99 -13.30 7.67
CA ALA A 43 17.04 -12.33 7.15
C ALA A 43 17.66 -11.51 6.00
N VAL A 44 16.83 -11.15 5.01
CA VAL A 44 17.20 -10.16 4.00
C VAL A 44 17.05 -8.78 4.62
N VAL A 45 18.16 -8.05 4.79
CA VAL A 45 18.14 -6.73 5.40
C VAL A 45 18.03 -5.67 4.31
N GLU A 46 17.01 -4.84 4.41
CA GLU A 46 16.78 -3.68 3.54
C GLU A 46 16.99 -2.40 4.35
N ASP A 47 17.93 -1.56 3.93
CA ASP A 47 18.21 -0.26 4.55
C ASP A 47 17.39 0.82 3.83
N LEU A 48 16.49 1.47 4.54
CA LEU A 48 15.59 2.50 4.01
C LEU A 48 16.23 3.90 3.93
N VAL A 49 17.50 4.04 4.31
CA VAL A 49 18.29 5.30 4.23
C VAL A 49 17.62 6.50 4.91
N GLY A 50 16.93 6.26 6.02
CA GLY A 50 16.23 7.26 6.83
C GLY A 50 14.74 7.37 6.47
N GLY A 51 14.13 8.46 6.93
CA GLY A 51 12.72 8.76 6.66
C GLY A 51 11.74 8.08 7.62
N LEU A 52 10.47 8.13 7.26
CA LEU A 52 9.35 7.61 8.05
C LEU A 52 8.70 6.45 7.30
N LEU A 53 8.77 5.26 7.89
CA LEU A 53 8.03 4.09 7.45
C LEU A 53 6.62 4.14 8.06
N VAL A 54 5.61 4.27 7.20
CA VAL A 54 4.20 4.30 7.57
C VAL A 54 3.45 3.13 6.93
N PRO A 55 2.29 2.72 7.49
CA PRO A 55 1.35 1.90 6.75
C PRO A 55 1.01 2.57 5.41
N GLY A 56 0.92 1.78 4.34
CA GLY A 56 0.46 2.29 3.06
C GLY A 56 -0.94 2.89 3.16
N PHE A 57 -1.18 3.97 2.42
CA PHE A 57 -2.43 4.72 2.54
C PHE A 57 -3.61 3.93 1.96
N ILE A 58 -4.78 4.14 2.56
CA ILE A 58 -6.06 3.64 2.06
C ILE A 58 -6.88 4.85 1.63
N ASP A 59 -7.09 5.00 0.32
CA ASP A 59 -7.90 6.08 -0.22
C ASP A 59 -9.34 5.63 -0.41
N THR A 60 -10.26 6.27 0.33
CA THR A 60 -11.67 5.89 0.33
C THR A 60 -12.46 6.46 -0.84
N GLN A 61 -11.86 7.33 -1.67
CA GLN A 61 -12.56 7.93 -2.79
C GLN A 61 -11.62 8.23 -3.97
N VAL A 62 -11.57 7.32 -4.93
CA VAL A 62 -10.74 7.48 -6.13
C VAL A 62 -11.57 7.32 -7.40
N ASN A 63 -11.81 8.43 -8.10
CA ASN A 63 -12.53 8.41 -9.39
C ASN A 63 -11.62 7.99 -10.57
N GLY A 64 -10.31 8.21 -10.45
CA GLY A 64 -9.36 8.00 -11.54
C GLY A 64 -7.89 8.19 -11.15
N GLY A 65 -7.01 7.99 -12.13
CA GLY A 65 -5.55 8.03 -11.96
C GLY A 65 -4.85 7.62 -13.25
N GLY A 66 -3.64 8.13 -13.49
CA GLY A 66 -2.85 7.71 -14.66
C GLY A 66 -3.46 8.08 -16.02
N GLY A 67 -4.33 9.08 -16.05
CA GLY A 67 -5.01 9.53 -17.27
C GLY A 67 -6.30 8.78 -17.61
N VAL A 68 -6.76 7.86 -16.74
CA VAL A 68 -8.04 7.15 -16.89
C VAL A 68 -9.02 7.48 -15.77
N LEU A 69 -10.31 7.41 -16.07
CA LEU A 69 -11.42 7.57 -15.13
C LEU A 69 -12.24 6.27 -15.09
N PHE A 70 -12.71 5.90 -13.90
CA PHE A 70 -13.51 4.69 -13.73
C PHE A 70 -14.90 4.82 -14.38
N ASN A 71 -15.50 6.03 -14.35
CA ASN A 71 -16.76 6.32 -15.05
C ASN A 71 -16.68 6.07 -16.57
N ASP A 72 -15.57 6.44 -17.22
CA ASP A 72 -15.44 6.30 -18.67
C ASP A 72 -15.28 4.84 -19.11
N ALA A 73 -14.68 4.00 -18.25
CA ALA A 73 -14.40 2.60 -18.54
C ALA A 73 -14.41 1.76 -17.25
N PRO A 74 -15.59 1.32 -16.77
CA PRO A 74 -15.73 0.59 -15.52
C PRO A 74 -15.28 -0.87 -15.65
N THR A 75 -13.96 -1.09 -15.64
CA THR A 75 -13.32 -2.40 -15.85
C THR A 75 -12.23 -2.67 -14.81
N VAL A 76 -11.89 -3.95 -14.62
CA VAL A 76 -10.77 -4.39 -13.75
C VAL A 76 -9.46 -3.77 -14.20
N GLU A 77 -9.25 -3.65 -15.52
CA GLU A 77 -8.06 -3.05 -16.12
C GLU A 77 -7.94 -1.57 -15.75
N THR A 78 -9.06 -0.83 -15.78
CA THR A 78 -9.10 0.57 -15.33
C THR A 78 -8.78 0.68 -13.83
N ILE A 79 -9.36 -0.20 -12.99
CA ILE A 79 -9.04 -0.24 -11.55
C ILE A 79 -7.55 -0.50 -11.35
N ALA A 80 -6.96 -1.46 -12.06
CA ALA A 80 -5.53 -1.77 -11.96
C ALA A 80 -4.65 -0.58 -12.41
N ALA A 81 -5.02 0.11 -13.49
CA ALA A 81 -4.31 1.29 -13.99
C ALA A 81 -4.35 2.45 -12.97
N ILE A 82 -5.51 2.71 -12.38
CA ILE A 82 -5.68 3.71 -11.31
C ILE A 82 -4.79 3.36 -10.12
N GLY A 83 -4.82 2.11 -9.65
CA GLY A 83 -4.00 1.65 -8.54
C GLY A 83 -2.50 1.78 -8.80
N ALA A 84 -2.05 1.42 -10.00
CA ALA A 84 -0.66 1.59 -10.42
C ALA A 84 -0.22 3.06 -10.43
N ALA A 85 -1.12 3.98 -10.84
CA ALA A 85 -0.83 5.41 -10.85
C ALA A 85 -0.74 6.03 -9.45
N HIS A 86 -1.48 5.49 -8.47
CA HIS A 86 -1.48 5.97 -7.09
C HIS A 86 -0.35 5.38 -6.25
N ARG A 87 0.13 4.18 -6.60
CA ARG A 87 1.17 3.45 -5.85
C ARG A 87 2.46 4.26 -5.59
N PRO A 88 3.01 5.04 -6.54
CA PRO A 88 4.20 5.86 -6.30
C PRO A 88 4.03 6.93 -5.22
N PHE A 89 2.78 7.28 -4.89
CA PHE A 89 2.44 8.31 -3.89
C PHE A 89 2.05 7.71 -2.53
N GLY A 90 2.19 6.39 -2.36
CA GLY A 90 2.02 5.72 -1.06
C GLY A 90 0.68 5.02 -0.85
N THR A 91 -0.28 5.12 -1.78
CA THR A 91 -1.55 4.39 -1.70
C THR A 91 -1.35 2.91 -2.00
N THR A 92 -1.78 2.05 -1.08
CA THR A 92 -1.68 0.59 -1.22
C THR A 92 -3.03 -0.11 -1.27
N GLY A 93 -4.11 0.59 -0.94
CA GLY A 93 -5.48 0.15 -1.16
C GLY A 93 -6.37 1.35 -1.44
N PHE A 94 -7.44 1.16 -2.20
CA PHE A 94 -8.38 2.25 -2.48
C PHE A 94 -9.76 1.71 -2.84
N LEU A 95 -10.76 2.58 -2.79
CA LEU A 95 -12.11 2.30 -3.28
C LEU A 95 -12.33 2.98 -4.65
N PRO A 96 -12.38 2.21 -5.76
CA PRO A 96 -12.73 2.78 -7.06
C PRO A 96 -14.12 3.38 -6.96
N THR A 97 -14.23 4.66 -7.31
CA THR A 97 -15.44 5.44 -7.12
C THR A 97 -16.06 5.72 -8.48
N LEU A 98 -17.28 5.21 -8.67
CA LEU A 98 -18.17 5.62 -9.75
C LEU A 98 -19.04 6.77 -9.22
N ILE A 99 -18.96 7.96 -9.84
CA ILE A 99 -19.93 9.03 -9.55
C ILE A 99 -21.26 8.75 -10.25
N SER A 100 -22.31 9.51 -9.91
CA SER A 100 -23.65 9.36 -10.51
C SER A 100 -23.59 9.29 -12.04
N ASP A 101 -24.17 8.22 -12.60
CA ASP A 101 -24.13 7.90 -14.02
C ASP A 101 -25.38 7.11 -14.43
N ASP A 102 -25.49 6.79 -15.72
CA ASP A 102 -26.57 5.95 -16.24
C ASP A 102 -26.52 4.53 -15.63
N LEU A 103 -27.68 3.88 -15.51
CA LEU A 103 -27.82 2.61 -14.78
C LEU A 103 -27.04 1.45 -15.40
N ASP A 104 -26.80 1.48 -16.71
CA ASP A 104 -25.98 0.51 -17.41
C ASP A 104 -24.48 0.66 -17.05
N VAL A 105 -24.00 1.88 -16.84
CA VAL A 105 -22.65 2.15 -16.32
C VAL A 105 -22.52 1.66 -14.88
N VAL A 106 -23.54 1.87 -14.06
CA VAL A 106 -23.59 1.34 -12.67
C VAL A 106 -23.54 -0.19 -12.67
N ASP A 107 -24.33 -0.87 -13.52
CA ASP A 107 -24.28 -2.34 -13.65
C ASP A 107 -22.90 -2.83 -14.10
N ALA A 108 -22.26 -2.16 -15.06
CA ALA A 108 -20.91 -2.50 -15.49
C ALA A 108 -19.88 -2.35 -14.36
N ALA A 109 -19.95 -1.26 -13.59
CA ALA A 109 -19.06 -1.04 -12.45
C ALA A 109 -19.22 -2.06 -11.33
N MET A 110 -20.45 -2.55 -11.07
CA MET A 110 -20.69 -3.61 -10.08
C MET A 110 -20.13 -4.98 -10.52
N ARG A 111 -19.88 -5.17 -11.82
CA ARG A 111 -19.35 -6.43 -12.38
C ARG A 111 -17.83 -6.44 -12.54
N ALA A 112 -17.19 -5.28 -12.46
CA ALA A 112 -15.74 -5.12 -12.43
C ALA A 112 -15.18 -5.63 -11.09
#